data_AF-A0A7C3ZA55-F1
#
_entry.id   AF-A0A7C3ZA55-F1
#
_cell.length_a   1.000
_cell.length_b   1.000
_cell.length_c   1.000
_cell.angle_alpha   90.00
_cell.angle_beta   90.00
_cell.angle_gamma   90.00
#
_symmetry.space_group_name_H-M   'P 1'
#
loop_
_entity.id
_entity.type
_entity.pdbx_description
1 polymer ?
#
loop_
_entity_poly.entity_id
_entity_poly.type
_entity_poly.pdbx_seq_one_letter_code
_entity_poly.pdbx_strand_id
1 'polypeptide(L)'
;MKRKLPNIILMVLDTVGAKLLSFYGYPRPTSPNLEKIAQECLVYSRCFAPACWTVPSHASIFTGLYPSQHGAFEGRFILRDNLSHLVPILKAQGYATYGISANSLVSPASGLCRGFDEFYDLGFRDVSRLKAE
;
A
#
# COMPACT_ATOMS: atom_id res chain seq x y z
N MET A 1 -1.40 13.96 -29.74
CA MET A 1 -0.18 13.77 -28.93
C MET A 1 -0.46 12.70 -27.87
N LYS A 2 0.37 11.66 -27.71
CA LYS A 2 0.23 10.72 -26.59
C LYS A 2 0.58 11.48 -25.30
N ARG A 3 -0.37 11.58 -24.37
CA ARG A 3 -0.15 12.24 -23.07
C ARG A 3 0.88 11.42 -22.29
N LYS A 4 1.93 12.06 -21.78
CA LYS A 4 2.90 11.38 -20.90
C LYS A 4 2.16 10.88 -19.65
N LEU A 5 2.33 9.60 -19.34
CA LEU A 5 1.76 9.00 -18.14
C LEU A 5 2.46 9.61 -16.90
N PRO A 6 1.71 10.01 -15.86
CA PRO A 6 2.32 10.50 -14.62
C PRO A 6 2.99 9.34 -13.87
N ASN A 7 3.97 9.63 -13.01
CA ASN A 7 4.45 8.64 -12.06
C ASN A 7 3.44 8.53 -10.89
N ILE A 8 3.27 7.33 -10.36
CA ILE A 8 2.36 7.07 -9.23
C ILE A 8 3.18 6.52 -8.06
N ILE A 9 3.07 7.14 -6.89
CA ILE A 9 3.69 6.69 -5.66
C ILE A 9 2.59 6.41 -4.64
N LEU A 10 2.46 5.15 -4.21
CA LEU A 10 1.59 4.74 -3.11
C LEU A 10 2.45 4.54 -1.86
N MET A 11 2.38 5.48 -0.93
CA MET A 11 3.09 5.41 0.35
C MET A 11 2.12 5.02 1.47
N VAL A 12 2.44 3.94 2.18
CA VAL A 12 1.66 3.47 3.32
C VAL A 12 2.52 3.52 4.58
N LEU A 13 2.01 4.18 5.61
CA LEU A 13 2.61 4.15 6.96
C LEU A 13 1.87 3.09 7.77
N ASP A 14 2.58 2.07 8.22
CA ASP A 14 1.96 0.98 8.95
C ASP A 14 1.65 1.39 10.40
N THR A 15 0.49 0.99 10.90
CA THR A 15 -0.02 1.30 12.25
C THR A 15 -0.10 2.80 12.60
N VAL A 16 -0.08 3.69 11.60
CA VAL A 16 -0.10 5.14 11.86
C VAL A 16 -1.43 5.60 12.46
N GLY A 17 -1.37 6.33 13.57
CA GLY A 17 -2.53 7.00 14.15
C GLY A 17 -2.70 8.39 13.56
N ALA A 18 -3.78 8.65 12.81
CA ALA A 18 -4.03 9.96 12.19
C ALA A 18 -4.01 11.13 13.20
N LYS A 19 -4.54 10.92 14.40
CA LYS A 19 -4.56 11.91 15.51
C LYS A 19 -3.16 12.29 16.02
N LEU A 20 -2.13 11.54 15.66
CA LEU A 20 -0.74 11.76 16.06
C LEU A 20 0.08 12.51 15.00
N LEU A 21 -0.54 12.89 13.87
CA LEU A 21 0.14 13.63 12.79
C LEU A 21 -0.08 15.14 12.97
N SER A 22 0.99 15.92 12.86
CA SER A 22 0.97 17.38 13.06
C SER A 22 0.00 18.08 12.10
N PHE A 23 -0.08 17.61 10.85
CA PHE A 23 -0.99 18.18 9.84
C PHE A 23 -2.48 17.84 10.07
N TYR A 24 -2.80 16.95 11.02
CA TYR A 24 -4.17 16.76 11.54
C TYR A 24 -4.41 17.49 12.89
N GLY A 25 -3.50 18.38 13.30
CA GLY A 25 -3.64 19.21 14.49
C GLY A 25 -2.99 18.64 15.76
N TYR A 26 -2.13 17.62 15.66
CA TYR A 26 -1.36 17.14 16.81
C TYR A 26 -0.36 18.22 17.27
N PRO A 27 -0.28 18.57 18.58
CA PRO A 27 0.49 19.73 19.04
C PRO A 27 2.01 19.60 18.91
N ARG A 28 2.54 18.39 18.69
CA ARG A 28 3.98 18.17 18.48
C ARG A 28 4.26 18.02 16.98
N PRO A 29 5.42 18.49 16.48
CA PRO A 29 5.80 18.36 15.07
C PRO A 29 6.29 16.92 14.75
N THR A 30 5.36 15.97 14.74
CA THR A 30 5.63 14.53 14.52
C THR A 30 5.78 14.18 13.05
N SER A 31 5.30 15.02 12.14
CA SER A 31 5.26 14.73 10.71
C SER A 31 5.63 15.92 9.82
N PRO A 32 6.75 16.63 10.07
CA PRO A 32 7.05 17.91 9.41
C PRO A 32 7.22 17.79 7.89
N ASN A 33 7.73 16.66 7.37
CA ASN A 33 7.86 16.44 5.93
C ASN A 33 6.51 16.16 5.26
N LEU A 34 5.63 15.38 5.93
CA LEU A 34 4.28 15.13 5.42
C LEU A 34 3.42 16.38 5.50
N GLU A 35 3.65 17.24 6.48
CA GLU A 35 2.96 18.53 6.60
C GLU A 35 3.25 19.46 5.43
N LYS A 36 4.50 19.52 4.97
CA LYS A 36 4.86 20.25 3.73
C LYS A 36 4.12 19.69 2.52
N ILE A 37 4.09 18.36 2.37
CA ILE A 37 3.38 17.71 1.26
C ILE A 37 1.87 17.97 1.34
N ALA A 38 1.30 17.93 2.55
CA ALA A 38 -0.12 18.14 2.78
C ALA A 38 -0.59 19.55 2.37
N GLN A 39 0.29 20.56 2.40
CA GLN A 39 -0.01 21.92 1.94
C GLN A 39 -0.25 22.00 0.42
N GLU A 40 0.28 21.03 -0.34
CA GLU A 40 0.18 20.95 -1.80
C GLU A 40 -0.79 19.86 -2.27
N CYS A 41 -1.45 19.17 -1.33
CA CYS A 41 -2.27 17.98 -1.60
C CYS A 41 -3.72 18.15 -1.15
N LEU A 42 -4.60 17.33 -1.71
CA LEU A 42 -5.94 17.16 -1.15
C LEU A 42 -5.85 16.25 0.10
N VAL A 43 -6.25 16.77 1.25
CA VAL A 43 -6.25 16.05 2.53
C VAL A 43 -7.66 15.65 2.92
N TYR A 44 -7.88 14.35 3.19
CA TYR A 44 -9.17 13.83 3.63
C TYR A 44 -9.24 13.76 5.16
N SER A 45 -10.15 14.53 5.77
CA SER A 45 -10.41 14.47 7.22
C SER A 45 -11.17 13.20 7.66
N ARG A 46 -11.75 12.46 6.72
CA ARG A 46 -12.59 11.27 6.94
C ARG A 46 -12.17 10.12 6.02
N CYS A 47 -10.98 9.58 6.26
CA CYS A 47 -10.48 8.37 5.61
C CYS A 47 -10.39 7.25 6.65
N PHE A 48 -11.07 6.12 6.41
CA PHE A 48 -11.16 5.01 7.36
C PHE A 48 -10.51 3.77 6.77
N ALA A 49 -9.70 3.09 7.57
CA ALA A 49 -9.15 1.79 7.20
C ALA A 49 -10.29 0.76 7.08
N PRO A 50 -10.33 -0.06 6.02
CA PRO A 50 -11.38 -1.06 5.83
C PRO A 50 -11.23 -2.26 6.78
N ALA A 51 -10.08 -2.40 7.43
CA ALA A 51 -9.81 -3.38 8.48
C ALA A 51 -8.80 -2.83 9.50
N CYS A 52 -8.83 -3.38 10.72
CA CYS A 52 -7.89 -3.02 11.79
C CYS A 52 -6.54 -3.76 11.71
N TRP A 53 -6.35 -4.64 10.73
CA TRP A 53 -5.16 -5.48 10.58
C TRP A 53 -4.45 -5.22 9.25
N THR A 54 -3.12 -5.41 9.25
CA THR A 54 -2.22 -5.10 8.12
C THR A 54 -2.67 -5.76 6.82
N VAL A 55 -2.74 -7.09 6.76
CA VAL A 55 -3.03 -7.82 5.52
C VAL A 55 -4.40 -7.47 4.91
N PRO A 56 -5.53 -7.53 5.65
CA PRO A 56 -6.83 -7.17 5.08
C PRO A 56 -6.89 -5.69 4.67
N SER A 57 -6.27 -4.77 5.43
CA SER A 57 -6.24 -3.36 5.06
C SER A 57 -5.46 -3.13 3.74
N HIS A 58 -4.28 -3.74 3.60
CA HIS A 58 -3.50 -3.66 2.36
C HIS A 58 -4.21 -4.34 1.18
N ALA A 59 -4.82 -5.51 1.40
CA ALA A 59 -5.62 -6.18 0.39
C ALA A 59 -6.74 -5.27 -0.16
N SER A 60 -7.46 -4.56 0.71
CA SER A 60 -8.45 -3.58 0.27
C SER A 60 -7.84 -2.40 -0.49
N ILE A 61 -6.66 -1.88 -0.09
CA ILE A 61 -5.96 -0.81 -0.82
C ILE A 61 -5.66 -1.24 -2.27
N PHE A 62 -5.16 -2.46 -2.46
CA PHE A 62 -4.78 -2.95 -3.79
C PHE A 62 -5.96 -3.41 -4.66
N THR A 63 -7.03 -3.93 -4.05
CA THR A 63 -8.16 -4.50 -4.80
C THR A 63 -9.35 -3.55 -4.94
N GLY A 64 -9.45 -2.53 -4.07
CA GLY A 64 -10.66 -1.70 -3.96
C GLY A 64 -11.87 -2.44 -3.38
N LEU A 65 -11.68 -3.62 -2.80
CA LEU A 65 -12.73 -4.47 -2.25
C LEU A 65 -12.70 -4.47 -0.71
N TYR A 66 -13.84 -4.75 -0.08
CA TYR A 66 -13.91 -4.99 1.36
C TYR A 66 -13.34 -6.37 1.77
N PRO A 67 -12.94 -6.56 3.04
CA PRO A 67 -12.47 -7.84 3.56
C PRO A 67 -13.40 -9.04 3.28
N SER A 68 -14.71 -8.83 3.35
CA SER A 68 -15.72 -9.85 3.03
C SER A 68 -15.69 -10.31 1.56
N GLN A 69 -15.19 -9.47 0.65
CA GLN A 69 -15.15 -9.74 -0.79
C GLN A 69 -13.81 -10.36 -1.22
N HIS A 70 -12.67 -9.77 -0.80
CA HIS A 70 -11.36 -10.30 -1.15
C HIS A 70 -10.91 -11.49 -0.28
N GLY A 71 -11.57 -11.72 0.86
CA GLY A 71 -11.43 -12.92 1.67
C GLY A 71 -10.14 -13.01 2.48
N ALA A 72 -9.42 -11.90 2.66
CA ALA A 72 -8.31 -11.84 3.62
C ALA A 72 -8.87 -11.34 4.96
N PHE A 73 -8.57 -12.06 6.03
CA PHE A 73 -9.05 -11.79 7.38
C PHE A 73 -8.12 -12.46 8.41
N GLU A 74 -8.38 -12.26 9.70
CA GLU A 74 -7.61 -12.90 10.77
C GLU A 74 -7.66 -14.44 10.65
N GLY A 75 -6.50 -15.07 10.44
CA GLY A 75 -6.39 -16.52 10.18
C GLY A 75 -6.32 -16.92 8.71
N ARG A 76 -6.58 -15.99 7.76
CA ARG A 76 -6.32 -16.17 6.34
C ARG A 76 -5.56 -14.95 5.79
N PHE A 77 -4.23 -15.07 5.80
CA PHE A 77 -3.30 -14.02 5.39
C PHE A 77 -3.05 -13.94 3.88
N ILE A 78 -3.88 -14.58 3.06
CA ILE A 78 -3.70 -14.68 1.62
C ILE A 78 -4.98 -14.22 0.94
N LEU A 79 -4.83 -13.40 -0.09
CA LEU A 79 -5.91 -13.01 -1.01
C LEU A 79 -6.55 -14.24 -1.66
N ARG A 80 -7.85 -14.18 -1.98
CA ARG A 80 -8.44 -15.16 -2.92
C ARG A 80 -7.73 -15.05 -4.26
N ASP A 81 -7.54 -16.19 -4.93
CA ASP A 81 -6.93 -16.23 -6.25
C ASP A 81 -7.82 -15.50 -7.29
N ASN A 82 -7.18 -15.05 -8.38
CA ASN A 82 -7.82 -14.40 -9.53
C ASN A 82 -8.56 -13.08 -9.27
N LEU A 83 -8.29 -12.41 -8.15
CA LEU A 83 -8.78 -11.05 -7.94
C LEU A 83 -7.99 -10.06 -8.80
N SER A 84 -8.70 -9.16 -9.48
CA SER A 84 -8.05 -7.99 -10.09
C SER A 84 -7.51 -7.09 -8.98
N HIS A 85 -6.27 -6.63 -9.15
CA HIS A 85 -5.64 -5.67 -8.25
C HIS A 85 -4.93 -4.57 -9.05
N LEU A 86 -4.65 -3.47 -8.39
CA LEU A 86 -4.16 -2.21 -8.96
C LEU A 86 -2.91 -2.38 -9.84
N VAL A 87 -2.02 -3.30 -9.46
CA VAL A 87 -0.69 -3.43 -10.06
C VAL A 87 -0.74 -3.97 -11.51
N PRO A 88 -1.37 -5.12 -11.82
CA PRO A 88 -1.61 -5.58 -13.18
C PRO A 88 -2.36 -4.57 -14.04
N ILE A 89 -3.31 -3.84 -13.45
CA ILE A 89 -4.05 -2.79 -14.16
C ILE A 89 -3.08 -1.69 -14.62
N LEU A 90 -2.22 -1.18 -13.74
CA LEU A 90 -1.21 -0.19 -14.10
C LEU A 90 -0.19 -0.73 -15.10
N LYS A 91 0.28 -1.98 -14.91
CA LYS A 91 1.20 -2.64 -15.83
C LYS A 91 0.63 -2.79 -17.24
N ALA A 92 -0.65 -3.15 -17.37
CA ALA A 92 -1.36 -3.21 -18.65
C ALA A 92 -1.47 -1.83 -19.33
N GLN A 93 -1.39 -0.73 -18.57
CA GLN A 93 -1.33 0.64 -19.10
C GLN A 93 0.11 1.09 -19.45
N GLY A 94 1.12 0.23 -19.29
CA GLY A 94 2.51 0.51 -19.64
C GLY A 94 3.35 1.10 -18.51
N TYR A 95 2.90 1.00 -17.25
CA TYR A 95 3.71 1.38 -16.09
C TYR A 95 4.72 0.28 -15.75
N ALA A 96 5.95 0.67 -15.42
CA ALA A 96 6.85 -0.18 -14.65
C ALA A 96 6.44 -0.14 -13.18
N THR A 97 6.40 -1.30 -12.55
CA THR A 97 5.81 -1.48 -11.22
C THR A 97 6.82 -2.03 -10.21
N TYR A 98 7.09 -1.26 -9.17
CA TYR A 98 8.05 -1.60 -8.13
C TYR A 98 7.37 -1.55 -6.76
N GLY A 99 7.59 -2.57 -5.93
CA GLY A 99 7.11 -2.62 -4.55
C GLY A 99 8.29 -2.69 -3.57
N ILE A 100 8.20 -1.96 -2.47
CA ILE A 100 9.19 -2.00 -1.39
C ILE A 100 8.42 -2.04 -0.07
N SER A 101 8.69 -3.05 0.76
CA SER A 101 8.03 -3.20 2.06
C SER A 101 9.03 -3.62 3.12
N ALA A 102 8.98 -2.97 4.28
CA ALA A 102 9.68 -3.43 5.50
C ALA A 102 8.79 -4.29 6.40
N ASN A 103 7.53 -4.51 6.01
CA ASN A 103 6.60 -5.37 6.72
C ASN A 103 6.52 -6.73 6.02
N SER A 104 6.96 -7.78 6.72
CA SER A 104 6.98 -9.16 6.23
C SER A 104 5.58 -9.76 5.99
N LEU A 105 4.52 -9.16 6.53
CA LEU A 105 3.13 -9.50 6.19
C LEU A 105 2.71 -8.95 4.82
N VAL A 106 3.42 -7.96 4.30
CA VAL A 106 3.27 -7.42 2.94
C VAL A 106 4.47 -7.91 2.13
N SER A 107 4.44 -9.21 1.85
CA SER A 107 5.50 -9.97 1.18
C SER A 107 4.86 -10.97 0.21
N PRO A 108 5.65 -11.68 -0.60
CA PRO A 108 5.10 -12.71 -1.49
C PRO A 108 4.27 -13.77 -0.75
N ALA A 109 4.53 -14.00 0.54
CA ALA A 109 3.79 -14.96 1.36
C ALA A 109 2.29 -14.60 1.55
N SER A 110 1.93 -13.31 1.50
CA SER A 110 0.53 -12.87 1.57
C SER A 110 -0.14 -12.70 0.20
N GLY A 111 0.61 -12.90 -0.89
CA GLY A 111 0.16 -12.68 -2.26
C GLY A 111 -0.03 -11.21 -2.64
N LEU A 112 0.25 -10.27 -1.73
CA LEU A 112 0.12 -8.81 -1.99
C LEU A 112 1.17 -8.29 -2.98
N CYS A 113 2.25 -9.04 -3.20
CA CYS A 113 3.33 -8.70 -4.12
C CYS A 113 3.12 -9.22 -5.55
N ARG A 114 2.05 -10.00 -5.81
CA ARG A 114 1.80 -10.56 -7.14
C ARG A 114 1.71 -9.43 -8.17
N GLY A 115 2.18 -9.69 -9.39
CA GLY A 115 2.05 -8.78 -10.54
C GLY A 115 2.98 -7.57 -10.58
N PHE A 116 3.76 -7.28 -9.53
CA PHE A 116 4.83 -6.29 -9.60
C PHE A 116 5.95 -6.77 -10.55
N ASP A 117 6.65 -5.85 -11.23
CA ASP A 117 7.86 -6.22 -11.98
C ASP A 117 9.00 -6.58 -11.03
N GLU A 118 9.12 -5.84 -9.93
CA GLU A 118 10.08 -6.11 -8.88
C GLU A 118 9.50 -5.81 -7.51
N PHE A 119 9.79 -6.68 -6.53
CA PHE A 119 9.40 -6.47 -5.15
C PHE A 119 10.60 -6.65 -4.20
N TYR A 120 10.78 -5.69 -3.30
CA TYR A 120 11.85 -5.68 -2.32
C TYR A 120 11.24 -5.85 -0.93
N ASP A 121 11.48 -7.00 -0.31
CA ASP A 121 11.19 -7.23 1.10
C ASP A 121 12.43 -6.81 1.91
N LEU A 122 12.25 -5.80 2.76
CA LEU A 122 13.26 -5.22 3.63
C LEU A 122 13.15 -5.76 5.06
N GLY A 123 12.56 -6.95 5.26
CA GLY A 123 12.36 -7.58 6.57
C GLY A 123 13.61 -7.67 7.46
N PHE A 124 13.46 -8.27 8.64
CA PHE A 124 14.45 -8.18 9.73
C PHE A 124 15.88 -8.70 9.43
N ARG A 125 16.12 -9.39 8.31
CA ARG A 125 17.44 -9.91 7.90
C ARG A 125 17.55 -9.92 6.37
N ASP A 126 18.47 -9.11 5.86
CA ASP A 126 18.89 -8.97 4.46
C ASP A 126 17.84 -8.51 3.43
N VAL A 127 18.20 -7.43 2.70
CA VAL A 127 17.48 -6.94 1.54
C VAL A 127 17.61 -7.97 0.42
N SER A 128 16.58 -8.81 0.25
CA SER A 128 16.53 -9.78 -0.84
C SER A 128 15.61 -9.27 -1.95
N ARG A 129 16.15 -9.15 -3.16
CA ARG A 129 15.37 -8.83 -4.36
C ARG A 129 14.56 -10.07 -4.73
N LEU A 130 13.24 -9.97 -4.67
CA LEU A 130 12.33 -11.04 -5.05
C LEU A 130 11.74 -10.72 -6.42
N LYS A 131 11.82 -11.68 -7.35
CA LYS A 131 10.99 -11.63 -8.56
C LYS A 131 9.57 -12.00 -8.13
N ALA A 132 8.63 -11.08 -8.31
CA ALA A 132 7.22 -11.39 -8.10
C ALA A 132 6.73 -12.19 -9.31
N GLU A 133 6.33 -13.44 -9.09
CA GLU A 133 5.64 -14.28 -10.08
C GLU A 133 4.14 -13.95 -10.13
#